data_AF-A0A2S6TQC3-F1
#
_entry.id   AF-A0A2S6TQC3-F1
#
_cell.length_a   1.000
_cell.length_b   1.000
_cell.length_c   1.000
_cell.angle_alpha   90.00
_cell.angle_beta   90.00
_cell.angle_gamma   90.00
#
_symmetry.space_group_name_H-M   'P 1'
#
loop_
_entity.id
_entity.type
_entity.pdbx_description
1 polymer ?
#
loop_
_entity_poly.entity_id
_entity_poly.type
_entity_poly.pdbx_seq_one_letter_code
_entity_poly.pdbx_strand_id
1 'polypeptide(L)'
;MTVRPLAVIIGCESFDFSDSEVEFFTKYNPFGLILFERNCRDQKQISALTHRFRSLVNRRDAPVLIDQEGGRVARLRPPNWRSMPPAIVFGQLFGKNIKVAEAAIKLNYRLIAEDLRLCGININCAPVLDLPIPGADDVIGDRALGSDAAQVVLLGLASCGGLASGGV
;
A
#
# COMPACT_ATOMS: atom_id res chain seq x y z
N MET A 1 -26.60 -18.18 2.51
CA MET A 1 -25.53 -18.71 3.38
C MET A 1 -24.29 -17.87 3.15
N THR A 2 -23.74 -17.23 4.18
CA THR A 2 -22.47 -16.49 4.08
C THR A 2 -21.33 -17.51 3.98
N VAL A 3 -20.84 -17.71 2.75
CA VAL A 3 -19.66 -18.55 2.49
C VAL A 3 -18.47 -17.88 3.17
N ARG A 4 -17.76 -18.60 4.05
CA ARG A 4 -16.52 -18.09 4.64
C ARG A 4 -15.54 -17.71 3.53
N PRO A 5 -14.87 -16.55 3.58
CA PRO A 5 -13.93 -16.17 2.55
C PRO A 5 -12.81 -17.21 2.41
N LEU A 6 -12.37 -17.48 1.18
CA LEU A 6 -11.15 -18.26 0.97
C LEU A 6 -9.95 -17.49 1.48
N ALA A 7 -8.96 -18.19 2.05
CA ALA A 7 -7.71 -17.61 2.53
C ALA A 7 -6.74 -17.26 1.37
N VAL A 8 -7.23 -16.49 0.39
CA VAL A 8 -6.50 -16.06 -0.81
C VAL A 8 -6.72 -14.58 -1.03
N ILE A 9 -5.63 -13.85 -1.28
CA ILE A 9 -5.64 -12.50 -1.82
C ILE A 9 -5.26 -12.62 -3.30
N ILE A 10 -6.07 -12.04 -4.18
CA ILE A 10 -5.91 -12.19 -5.62
C ILE A 10 -5.84 -10.83 -6.31
N GLY A 11 -5.13 -10.73 -7.43
CA GLY A 11 -5.12 -9.54 -8.27
C GLY A 11 -6.18 -9.60 -9.36
N CYS A 12 -6.24 -8.55 -10.19
CA CYS A 12 -7.01 -8.54 -11.43
C CYS A 12 -6.14 -8.12 -12.62
N GLU A 13 -6.62 -8.40 -13.82
CA GLU A 13 -5.83 -8.19 -15.03
C GLU A 13 -5.77 -6.72 -15.46
N SER A 14 -6.86 -5.99 -15.34
CA SER A 14 -7.03 -4.66 -15.98
C SER A 14 -7.68 -3.62 -15.05
N PHE A 15 -8.19 -2.53 -15.64
CA PHE A 15 -8.90 -1.44 -14.95
C PHE A 15 -10.34 -1.79 -14.55
N ASP A 16 -10.86 -2.91 -15.04
CA ASP A 16 -12.16 -3.45 -14.66
C ASP A 16 -12.13 -4.98 -14.75
N PHE A 17 -13.12 -5.64 -14.16
CA PHE A 17 -13.21 -7.10 -14.15
C PHE A 17 -13.81 -7.65 -15.43
N SER A 18 -13.14 -8.65 -15.98
CA SER A 18 -13.65 -9.56 -17.00
C SER A 18 -14.78 -10.43 -16.45
N ASP A 19 -15.54 -11.06 -17.35
CA ASP A 19 -16.65 -11.96 -16.96
C ASP A 19 -16.15 -13.16 -16.14
N SER A 20 -14.96 -13.69 -16.43
CA SER A 20 -14.35 -14.79 -15.68
C SER A 20 -13.94 -14.37 -14.26
N GLU A 21 -13.39 -13.17 -14.09
CA GLU A 21 -13.09 -12.60 -12.76
C GLU A 21 -14.37 -12.35 -11.95
N VAL A 22 -15.43 -11.86 -12.60
CA VAL A 22 -16.76 -11.67 -11.97
C VAL A 22 -17.33 -12.99 -11.48
N GLU A 23 -17.33 -14.03 -12.32
CA GLU A 23 -17.76 -15.37 -11.93
C GLU A 23 -16.92 -15.90 -10.76
N PHE A 24 -15.59 -15.76 -10.85
CA PHE A 24 -14.67 -16.21 -9.83
C PHE A 24 -14.93 -15.54 -8.47
N PHE A 25 -15.01 -14.21 -8.42
CA PHE A 25 -15.23 -13.49 -7.17
C PHE A 25 -16.56 -13.83 -6.52
N THR A 26 -17.62 -13.94 -7.34
CA THR A 26 -18.97 -14.28 -6.86
C THR A 26 -19.03 -15.71 -6.31
N LYS A 27 -18.38 -16.66 -6.99
CA LYS A 27 -18.41 -18.07 -6.64
C LYS A 27 -17.50 -18.41 -5.46
N TYR A 28 -16.30 -17.84 -5.42
CA TYR A 28 -15.25 -18.28 -4.50
C TYR A 28 -14.99 -17.31 -3.35
N ASN A 29 -15.47 -16.08 -3.38
CA ASN A 29 -15.36 -15.13 -2.27
C ASN A 29 -13.93 -15.04 -1.66
N PRO A 30 -12.91 -14.62 -2.43
CA PRO A 30 -11.52 -14.54 -1.93
C PRO A 30 -11.40 -13.53 -0.78
N PHE A 31 -10.46 -13.72 0.16
CA PHE A 31 -10.28 -12.84 1.31
C PHE A 31 -10.19 -11.36 0.92
N GLY A 32 -9.36 -11.03 -0.05
CA GLY A 32 -9.15 -9.65 -0.51
C GLY A 32 -8.64 -9.54 -1.95
N LEU A 33 -8.54 -8.30 -2.43
CA LEU A 33 -8.04 -7.92 -3.74
C LEU A 33 -6.73 -7.15 -3.58
N ILE A 34 -5.67 -7.46 -4.35
CA ILE A 34 -4.45 -6.65 -4.40
C ILE A 34 -4.32 -5.95 -5.75
N LEU A 35 -4.10 -4.64 -5.72
CA LEU A 35 -3.96 -3.81 -6.92
C LEU A 35 -2.49 -3.61 -7.29
N PHE A 36 -2.23 -3.64 -8.60
CA PHE A 36 -0.95 -3.32 -9.22
C PHE A 36 -1.07 -2.08 -10.10
N GLU A 37 0.05 -1.56 -10.58
CA GLU A 37 0.09 -0.37 -11.45
C GLU A 37 -0.84 -0.49 -12.67
N ARG A 38 -0.91 -1.68 -13.29
CA ARG A 38 -1.82 -1.98 -14.42
C ARG A 38 -3.32 -1.85 -14.10
N ASN A 39 -3.69 -1.76 -12.82
CA ASN A 39 -5.07 -1.62 -12.36
C ASN A 39 -5.41 -0.15 -12.00
N CYS A 40 -4.44 0.75 -12.05
CA CYS A 40 -4.54 2.12 -11.54
C CYS A 40 -4.53 3.15 -12.67
N ARG A 41 -5.71 3.56 -13.14
CA ARG A 41 -5.83 4.66 -14.11
C ARG A 41 -6.01 6.01 -13.42
N ASP A 42 -7.06 6.14 -12.64
CA ASP A 42 -7.46 7.38 -11.96
C ASP A 42 -8.30 7.06 -10.70
N GLN A 43 -8.45 8.03 -9.80
CA GLN A 43 -9.17 7.82 -8.53
C GLN A 43 -10.62 7.31 -8.75
N LYS A 44 -11.34 7.84 -9.74
CA LYS A 44 -12.73 7.48 -9.99
C LYS A 44 -12.84 6.02 -10.46
N GLN A 45 -11.95 5.60 -11.35
CA GLN A 45 -11.88 4.22 -11.83
C GLN A 45 -11.52 3.26 -10.70
N ILE A 46 -10.51 3.55 -9.88
CA ILE A 46 -10.10 2.65 -8.80
C ILE A 46 -11.21 2.54 -7.75
N SER A 47 -11.86 3.65 -7.39
CA SER A 47 -13.01 3.66 -6.47
C SER A 47 -14.16 2.78 -6.98
N ALA A 48 -14.46 2.83 -8.28
CA ALA A 48 -15.46 1.95 -8.89
C ALA A 48 -15.04 0.48 -8.85
N LEU A 49 -13.77 0.17 -9.15
CA LEU A 49 -13.22 -1.18 -9.10
C LEU A 49 -13.30 -1.80 -7.69
N THR A 50 -12.88 -1.06 -6.67
CA THR A 50 -12.91 -1.54 -5.27
C THR A 50 -14.33 -1.71 -4.75
N HIS A 51 -15.26 -0.83 -5.15
CA HIS A 51 -16.67 -0.97 -4.83
C HIS A 51 -17.31 -2.18 -5.52
N ARG A 52 -16.98 -2.41 -6.81
CA ARG A 52 -17.44 -3.56 -7.57
C ARG A 52 -16.95 -4.86 -6.95
N PHE A 53 -15.69 -4.94 -6.53
CA PHE A 53 -15.14 -6.12 -5.84
C PHE A 53 -15.95 -6.46 -4.59
N ARG A 54 -16.11 -5.50 -3.67
CA ARG A 54 -16.87 -5.65 -2.42
C ARG A 54 -18.32 -6.08 -2.65
N SER A 55 -18.93 -5.60 -3.73
CA SER A 55 -20.27 -5.98 -4.15
C SER A 55 -20.33 -7.45 -4.61
N LEU A 56 -19.38 -7.88 -5.46
CA LEU A 56 -19.31 -9.26 -5.95
C LEU A 56 -19.07 -10.28 -4.84
N VAL A 57 -18.21 -9.94 -3.87
CA VAL A 57 -17.93 -10.80 -2.71
C VAL A 57 -18.94 -10.62 -1.56
N ASN A 58 -19.93 -9.75 -1.73
CA ASN A 58 -20.94 -9.38 -0.74
C ASN A 58 -20.38 -9.07 0.67
N ARG A 59 -19.27 -8.32 0.73
CA ARG A 59 -18.60 -7.89 1.96
C ARG A 59 -18.13 -6.45 1.84
N ARG A 60 -18.78 -5.55 2.58
CA ARG A 60 -18.48 -4.11 2.57
C ARG A 60 -17.08 -3.79 3.13
N ASP A 61 -16.56 -4.66 3.97
CA ASP A 61 -15.27 -4.56 4.65
C ASP A 61 -14.18 -5.42 3.98
N ALA A 62 -14.44 -6.04 2.83
CA ALA A 62 -13.44 -6.86 2.15
C ALA A 62 -12.16 -6.04 1.89
N PRO A 63 -10.98 -6.57 2.32
CA PRO A 63 -9.71 -5.92 2.11
C PRO A 63 -9.38 -5.66 0.64
N VAL A 64 -8.88 -4.46 0.38
CA VAL A 64 -8.20 -4.10 -0.86
C VAL A 64 -6.82 -3.57 -0.50
N LEU A 65 -5.80 -4.24 -1.05
CA LEU A 65 -4.40 -4.05 -0.76
C LEU A 65 -3.69 -3.35 -1.92
N ILE A 66 -2.57 -2.69 -1.62
CA ILE A 66 -1.64 -2.13 -2.60
C ILE A 66 -0.23 -2.07 -2.00
N ASP A 67 0.81 -2.03 -2.83
CA ASP A 67 2.16 -1.66 -2.41
C ASP A 67 2.43 -0.18 -2.73
N GLN A 68 2.32 0.69 -1.72
CA GLN A 68 2.53 2.12 -1.84
C GLN A 68 3.55 2.60 -0.79
N GLU A 69 4.83 2.34 -1.04
CA GLU A 69 5.95 2.71 -0.15
C GLU A 69 6.48 4.11 -0.47
N GLY A 70 6.64 4.41 -1.77
CA GLY A 70 7.38 5.54 -2.30
C GLY A 70 8.59 5.11 -3.13
N GLY A 71 9.19 6.06 -3.86
CA GLY A 71 10.28 5.76 -4.78
C GLY A 71 9.89 4.72 -5.84
N ARG A 72 10.66 3.63 -5.92
CA ARG A 72 10.46 2.58 -6.94
C ARG A 72 9.20 1.74 -6.70
N VAL A 73 8.75 1.59 -5.45
CA VAL A 73 7.55 0.81 -5.09
C VAL A 73 6.39 1.76 -4.80
N ALA A 74 5.71 2.13 -5.87
CA ALA A 74 4.53 2.99 -5.86
C ALA A 74 3.66 2.57 -7.05
N ARG A 75 2.38 2.25 -6.83
CA ARG A 75 1.44 1.94 -7.93
C ARG A 75 0.66 3.18 -8.36
N LEU A 76 0.30 4.03 -7.39
CA LEU A 76 -0.25 5.36 -7.64
C LEU A 76 0.90 6.33 -7.88
N ARG A 77 0.95 6.93 -9.08
CA ARG A 77 2.09 7.74 -9.57
C ARG A 77 1.63 9.03 -10.27
N PRO A 78 2.53 10.01 -10.49
CA PRO A 78 2.26 11.15 -11.36
C PRO A 78 1.77 10.72 -12.76
N PRO A 79 0.92 11.52 -13.41
CA PRO A 79 0.50 12.88 -13.03
C PRO A 79 -0.66 12.93 -12.02
N ASN A 80 -1.34 11.81 -11.77
CA ASN A 80 -2.57 11.80 -10.98
C ASN A 80 -2.32 11.84 -9.47
N TRP A 81 -1.16 11.35 -9.03
CA TRP A 81 -0.76 11.37 -7.62
C TRP A 81 0.61 12.01 -7.46
N ARG A 82 0.90 12.47 -6.25
CA ARG A 82 2.21 13.05 -5.92
C ARG A 82 3.32 12.00 -6.07
N SER A 83 4.50 12.46 -6.46
CA SER A 83 5.71 11.65 -6.32
C SER A 83 6.09 11.55 -4.84
N MET A 84 6.46 10.35 -4.40
CA MET A 84 6.88 10.08 -3.03
C MET A 84 8.35 9.71 -3.00
N PRO A 85 9.13 10.22 -2.02
CA PRO A 85 10.53 9.85 -1.89
C PRO A 85 10.66 8.37 -1.50
N PRO A 86 11.77 7.71 -1.87
CA PRO A 86 12.11 6.41 -1.31
C PRO A 86 12.40 6.52 0.19
N ALA A 87 12.20 5.42 0.92
CA ALA A 87 12.30 5.37 2.38
C ALA A 87 13.66 5.84 2.93
N ILE A 88 14.75 5.58 2.20
CA ILE A 88 16.10 5.98 2.58
C ILE A 88 16.27 7.49 2.78
N VAL A 89 15.46 8.32 2.11
CA VAL A 89 15.48 9.78 2.27
C VAL A 89 15.12 10.18 3.71
N PHE A 90 14.14 9.50 4.30
CA PHE A 90 13.77 9.72 5.71
C PHE A 90 14.84 9.19 6.65
N GLY A 91 15.50 8.08 6.30
CA GLY A 91 16.66 7.56 7.04
C GLY A 91 17.84 8.52 7.05
N GLN A 92 18.15 9.15 5.93
CA GLN A 92 19.20 10.17 5.85
C GLN A 92 18.83 11.42 6.67
N LEU A 93 17.55 11.79 6.68
CA LEU A 93 17.04 12.89 7.50
C LEU A 93 17.14 12.57 8.99
N PHE A 94 16.93 11.30 9.39
CA PHE A 94 17.06 10.85 10.77
C PHE A 94 18.47 11.10 11.32
N GLY A 95 19.51 10.80 10.53
CA GLY A 95 20.91 11.09 10.89
C GLY A 95 21.23 12.58 11.07
N LYS A 96 20.37 13.48 10.56
CA LYS A 96 20.52 14.94 10.73
C LYS A 96 19.65 15.48 11.86
N ASN A 97 18.40 15.04 11.93
CA ASN A 97 17.45 15.45 12.96
C ASN A 97 16.32 14.41 13.09
N ILE A 98 16.35 13.66 14.18
CA ILE A 98 15.40 12.59 14.49
C ILE A 98 13.94 13.09 14.47
N LYS A 99 13.65 14.20 15.16
CA LYS A 99 12.27 14.74 15.28
C LYS A 99 11.71 15.16 13.92
N VAL A 100 12.54 15.76 13.08
CA VAL A 100 12.13 16.19 11.73
C VAL A 100 11.90 14.98 10.83
N ALA A 101 12.74 13.95 10.92
CA ALA A 101 12.57 12.72 10.16
C ALA A 101 11.27 11.99 10.51
N GLU A 102 11.00 11.85 11.81
CA GLU A 102 9.77 11.24 12.32
C GLU A 102 8.52 12.00 11.85
N ALA A 103 8.53 13.33 11.97
CA ALA A 103 7.42 14.16 11.50
C ALA A 103 7.23 14.06 9.97
N ALA A 104 8.33 14.08 9.21
CA ALA A 104 8.30 14.03 7.75
C ALA A 104 7.74 12.68 7.25
N ILE A 105 8.21 11.55 7.79
CA ILE A 105 7.74 10.23 7.34
C ILE A 105 6.30 9.99 7.76
N LYS A 106 5.91 10.40 8.97
CA LYS A 106 4.52 10.32 9.43
C LYS A 106 3.58 11.10 8.53
N LEU A 107 3.96 12.33 8.16
CA LEU A 107 3.19 13.14 7.20
C LEU A 107 3.12 12.47 5.84
N ASN A 108 4.24 11.94 5.33
CA ASN A 108 4.27 11.24 4.04
C ASN A 108 3.30 10.05 4.02
N TYR A 109 3.29 9.22 5.06
CA TYR A 109 2.40 8.06 5.13
C TYR A 109 0.94 8.43 5.42
N ARG A 110 0.69 9.54 6.13
CA ARG A 110 -0.67 10.09 6.26
C ARG A 110 -1.25 10.53 4.91
N LEU A 111 -0.44 11.20 4.09
CA LEU A 111 -0.84 11.59 2.73
C LEU A 111 -1.02 10.37 1.83
N ILE A 112 -0.19 9.32 1.96
CA ILE A 112 -0.43 8.02 1.29
C ILE A 112 -1.82 7.50 1.67
N ALA A 113 -2.11 7.40 2.97
CA ALA A 113 -3.39 6.86 3.42
C ALA A 113 -4.59 7.66 2.91
N GLU A 114 -4.48 8.99 2.80
CA GLU A 114 -5.52 9.82 2.20
C GLU A 114 -5.77 9.45 0.72
N ASP A 115 -4.71 9.36 -0.09
CA ASP A 115 -4.81 8.95 -1.50
C ASP A 115 -5.44 7.56 -1.65
N LEU A 116 -5.03 6.61 -0.81
CA LEU A 116 -5.53 5.23 -0.82
C LEU A 116 -7.00 5.15 -0.41
N ARG A 117 -7.38 5.83 0.67
CA ARG A 117 -8.75 5.83 1.18
C ARG A 117 -9.73 6.43 0.16
N LEU A 118 -9.32 7.48 -0.56
CA LEU A 118 -10.10 8.07 -1.65
C LEU A 118 -10.34 7.11 -2.83
N CYS A 119 -9.44 6.13 -3.03
CA CYS A 119 -9.57 5.05 -4.00
C CYS A 119 -10.32 3.82 -3.45
N GLY A 120 -10.72 3.84 -2.17
CA GLY A 120 -11.37 2.71 -1.51
C GLY A 120 -10.42 1.59 -1.08
N ILE A 121 -9.12 1.84 -1.08
CA ILE A 121 -8.06 0.91 -0.64
C ILE A 121 -7.87 1.08 0.87
N ASN A 122 -7.78 -0.04 1.60
CA ASN A 122 -7.77 -0.03 3.08
C ASN A 122 -6.63 -0.82 3.70
N ILE A 123 -5.71 -1.36 2.91
CA ILE A 123 -4.46 -1.96 3.39
C ILE A 123 -3.34 -1.50 2.48
N ASN A 124 -2.24 -1.05 3.07
CA ASN A 124 -0.99 -0.79 2.35
C ASN A 124 0.07 -1.79 2.82
N CYS A 125 0.77 -2.44 1.89
CA CYS A 125 1.87 -3.36 2.17
C CYS A 125 3.17 -2.59 2.46
N ALA A 126 3.11 -1.68 3.43
CA ALA A 126 4.21 -0.81 3.84
C ALA A 126 4.05 -0.47 5.35
N PRO A 127 5.11 -0.11 6.07
CA PRO A 127 6.48 0.16 5.62
C PRO A 127 7.35 -1.10 5.48
N VAL A 128 8.45 -0.97 4.73
CA VAL A 128 9.55 -1.93 4.75
C VAL A 128 10.35 -1.78 6.04
N LEU A 129 10.58 -2.88 6.74
CA LEU A 129 11.34 -2.94 8.00
C LEU A 129 12.64 -3.75 7.88
N ASP A 130 13.02 -4.11 6.66
CA ASP A 130 14.24 -4.86 6.39
C ASP A 130 15.47 -4.02 6.73
N LEU A 131 16.47 -4.69 7.31
CA LEU A 131 17.80 -4.13 7.53
C LEU A 131 18.73 -4.60 6.41
N PRO A 132 19.34 -3.67 5.62
CA PRO A 132 20.34 -4.04 4.63
C PRO A 132 21.53 -4.77 5.28
N ILE A 133 21.88 -5.95 4.77
CA ILE A 133 23.02 -6.74 5.23
C ILE A 133 24.10 -6.75 4.13
N PRO A 134 25.38 -6.49 4.46
CA PRO A 134 26.46 -6.58 3.49
C PRO A 134 26.48 -7.94 2.78
N GLY A 135 26.46 -7.93 1.44
CA GLY A 135 26.46 -9.14 0.61
C GLY A 135 25.08 -9.74 0.35
N ALA A 136 24.01 -9.17 0.90
CA ALA A 136 22.63 -9.52 0.53
C ALA A 136 22.23 -8.86 -0.81
N ASP A 137 21.15 -9.35 -1.40
CA ASP A 137 20.56 -8.80 -2.63
C ASP A 137 20.11 -7.34 -2.44
N ASP A 138 20.35 -6.49 -3.45
CA ASP A 138 20.01 -5.05 -3.43
C ASP A 138 18.52 -4.78 -3.72
N VAL A 139 17.67 -5.81 -3.75
CA VAL A 139 16.22 -5.71 -3.94
C VAL A 139 15.55 -4.76 -2.93
N ILE A 140 16.09 -4.67 -1.71
CA ILE A 140 15.66 -3.68 -0.72
C ILE A 140 16.24 -2.31 -1.07
N GLY A 141 17.57 -2.18 -1.11
CA GLY A 141 18.26 -0.95 -1.52
C GLY A 141 17.69 0.30 -0.83
N ASP A 142 17.21 1.24 -1.64
CA ASP A 142 16.62 2.53 -1.22
C ASP A 142 15.25 2.43 -0.50
N ARG A 143 14.66 1.24 -0.42
CA ARG A 143 13.42 0.96 0.33
C ARG A 143 13.65 0.78 1.83
N ALA A 144 14.90 0.58 2.25
CA ALA A 144 15.23 0.49 3.67
C ALA A 144 15.12 1.86 4.35
N LEU A 145 14.59 1.86 5.58
CA LEU A 145 14.55 3.05 6.43
C LEU A 145 15.91 3.39 7.07
N GLY A 146 16.86 2.46 7.03
CA GLY A 146 18.19 2.59 7.59
C GLY A 146 18.86 1.21 7.73
N SER A 147 20.06 1.19 8.29
CA SER A 147 20.82 -0.04 8.61
C SER A 147 20.90 -0.33 10.11
N ASP A 148 20.35 0.55 10.95
CA ASP A 148 20.26 0.39 12.40
C ASP A 148 18.82 0.04 12.82
N ALA A 149 18.68 -0.94 13.70
CA ALA A 149 17.39 -1.43 14.15
C ALA A 149 16.57 -0.35 14.90
N ALA A 150 17.21 0.49 15.71
CA ALA A 150 16.51 1.53 16.46
C ALA A 150 15.96 2.61 15.52
N GLN A 151 16.73 3.01 14.50
CA GLN A 151 16.26 3.90 13.44
C GLN A 151 15.07 3.31 12.68
N VAL A 152 15.17 2.05 12.23
CA VAL A 152 14.08 1.38 11.49
C VAL A 152 12.81 1.27 12.33
N VAL A 153 12.93 0.92 13.61
CA VAL A 153 11.76 0.85 14.51
C VAL A 153 11.10 2.22 14.67
N LEU A 154 11.86 3.28 14.92
CA LEU A 154 11.31 4.63 15.12
C LEU A 154 10.60 5.14 13.86
N LEU A 155 11.25 5.07 12.70
CA LEU A 155 10.66 5.52 11.44
C LEU A 155 9.52 4.59 10.98
N GLY A 156 9.62 3.29 11.25
CA GLY A 156 8.60 2.29 10.94
C GLY A 156 7.31 2.55 11.73
N LEU A 157 7.42 2.78 13.05
CA LEU A 157 6.27 3.16 13.88
C LEU A 157 5.64 4.48 13.43
N ALA A 158 6.46 5.47 13.05
CA ALA A 158 5.97 6.75 12.54
C ALA A 158 5.22 6.58 11.20
N SER A 159 5.69 5.68 10.33
CA SER A 159 5.03 5.32 9.07
C SER A 159 3.67 4.65 9.33
N CYS A 160 3.63 3.64 10.21
CA CYS A 160 2.40 2.96 10.63
C CYS A 160 1.41 3.95 11.27
N GLY A 161 1.89 4.85 12.13
CA GLY A 161 1.07 5.91 12.71
C GLY A 161 0.53 6.90 11.69
N GLY A 162 1.28 7.18 10.63
CA GLY A 162 0.84 7.96 9.48
C GLY A 162 -0.34 7.30 8.78
N LEU A 163 -0.18 6.03 8.40
CA LEU A 163 -1.23 5.22 7.74
C LEU A 163 -2.50 5.12 8.59
N ALA A 164 -2.36 4.69 9.85
CA ALA A 164 -3.47 4.51 10.77
C ALA A 164 -4.24 5.83 11.00
N SER A 165 -3.54 6.97 11.09
CA SER A 165 -4.18 8.27 11.24
C SER A 165 -4.98 8.72 10.02
N GLY A 166 -4.69 8.17 8.84
CA GLY A 166 -5.41 8.38 7.59
C GLY A 166 -6.49 7.31 7.31
N GLY A 167 -6.61 6.29 8.17
CA GLY A 167 -7.63 5.24 8.06
C GLY A 167 -7.25 4.05 7.18
N VAL A 168 -5.95 3.78 7.02
CA VAL A 168 -5.37 2.63 6.30
C VAL A 168 -4.50 1.80 7.24
#